data_AF-A0A534Q3I3-F1
#
_entry.id   AF-A0A534Q3I3-F1
#
_cell.length_a   1.000
_cell.length_b   1.000
_cell.length_c   1.000
_cell.angle_alpha   90.00
_cell.angle_beta   90.00
_cell.angle_gamma   90.00
#
_symmetry.space_group_name_H-M   'P 1'
#
loop_
_entity.id
_entity.type
_entity.pdbx_description
1 polymer ?
#
loop_
_entity_poly.entity_id
_entity_poly.type
_entity_poly.pdbx_seq_one_letter_code
_entity_poly.pdbx_strand_id
1 'polypeptide(L)' 'SYVIDFAELKKAGVEVCSRFDHANINEVEPFRESERNPTAEELARFLCEQLGRRFDDGRVRICKVEVFETDNNRAEYCP' A
#
# COMPACT_ATOMS: atom_id res chain seq x y z
N SER A 1 -19.94 -5.39 -16.46
CA SER A 1 -20.00 -5.07 -15.02
C SER A 1 -18.58 -4.92 -14.53
N TYR A 2 -18.15 -3.74 -14.09
CA TYR A 2 -16.84 -3.60 -13.43
C TYR A 2 -16.99 -4.18 -12.02
N VAL A 3 -16.05 -5.04 -11.61
CA VAL A 3 -16.13 -5.74 -10.32
C VAL A 3 -15.84 -4.78 -9.15
N ILE A 4 -15.21 -3.63 -9.43
CA ILE A 4 -14.87 -2.56 -8.49
C ILE A 4 -14.86 -1.19 -9.20
N ASP A 5 -15.17 -0.12 -8.45
CA ASP A 5 -15.06 1.27 -8.93
C ASP A 5 -13.60 1.75 -8.85
N PHE A 6 -13.03 2.19 -9.98
CA PHE A 6 -11.64 2.64 -10.05
C PHE A 6 -11.39 3.98 -9.33
N ALA A 7 -12.41 4.84 -9.21
CA ALA A 7 -12.27 6.10 -8.50
C ALA A 7 -12.17 5.86 -6.99
N GLU A 8 -12.95 4.93 -6.46
CA GLU A 8 -12.86 4.46 -5.08
C GLU A 8 -11.49 3.80 -4.81
N LEU A 9 -11.00 2.94 -5.70
CA LEU A 9 -9.66 2.34 -5.57
C LEU A 9 -8.56 3.42 -5.55
N LYS A 10 -8.62 4.38 -6.47
CA LYS A 10 -7.67 5.50 -6.52
C LYS A 10 -7.73 6.33 -5.23
N LYS A 11 -8.92 6.66 -4.74
CA LYS A 11 -9.11 7.43 -3.52
C LYS A 11 -8.55 6.71 -2.31
N ALA A 12 -8.81 5.41 -2.18
CA ALA A 12 -8.25 4.59 -1.10
C ALA A 12 -6.72 4.52 -1.17
N GLY A 13 -6.15 4.34 -2.38
CA GLY A 13 -4.69 4.36 -2.56
C GLY A 13 -4.06 5.68 -2.11
N VAL A 14 -4.65 6.82 -2.50
CA VAL A 14 -4.20 8.14 -2.05
C VAL A 14 -4.31 8.26 -0.53
N GLU A 15 -5.43 7.89 0.07
CA GLU A 15 -5.66 8.00 1.52
C GLU A 15 -4.67 7.18 2.35
N VAL A 16 -4.34 5.96 1.91
CA VAL A 16 -3.34 5.13 2.60
C VAL A 16 -1.94 5.72 2.43
N CYS A 17 -1.59 6.20 1.24
CA CYS A 17 -0.30 6.83 0.97
C CYS A 17 -0.12 8.19 1.64
N SER A 18 -1.19 8.96 1.87
CA SER A 18 -1.14 10.29 2.49
C SER A 18 -0.53 10.31 3.88
N ARG A 19 -0.47 9.15 4.57
CA ARG A 19 0.19 9.03 5.88
C ARG A 19 1.71 9.16 5.80
N PHE A 20 2.28 8.82 4.64
CA PHE A 20 3.71 8.86 4.38
C PHE A 20 4.13 10.09 3.54
N ASP A 21 3.15 10.78 2.96
CA ASP A 21 3.40 12.00 2.18
C ASP A 21 3.93 13.13 3.07
N HIS A 22 5.01 13.79 2.62
CA HIS A 22 5.69 14.86 3.37
C HIS A 22 6.10 14.50 4.82
N ALA A 23 6.22 13.21 5.14
CA ALA A 23 6.58 12.73 6.46
C ALA A 23 7.84 11.84 6.41
N ASN A 24 8.59 11.80 7.52
CA ASN A 24 9.66 10.83 7.68
C ASN A 24 9.05 9.46 7.95
N ILE A 25 9.12 8.55 6.97
CA ILE A 25 8.48 7.22 7.05
C ILE A 25 8.94 6.45 8.30
N ASN A 26 10.20 6.62 8.72
CA ASN A 26 10.75 6.00 9.94
C ASN A 26 10.06 6.47 11.23
N GLU A 27 9.37 7.63 11.20
CA GLU A 27 8.69 8.21 12.36
C GLU A 27 7.16 8.09 12.28
N VAL A 28 6.65 7.46 11.21
CA VAL A 28 5.22 7.23 10.96
C VAL A 28 4.85 5.79 11.33
N GLU A 29 3.69 5.59 11.94
CA GLU A 29 3.14 4.25 12.17
C GLU A 29 2.81 3.54 10.84
N PRO A 30 3.18 2.27 10.66
CA PRO A 30 3.66 1.33 11.68
C PRO A 30 5.20 1.26 11.85
N PHE A 31 5.98 1.98 11.06
CA PHE A 31 7.45 1.82 11.02
C PHE A 31 8.18 2.45 12.21
N ARG A 32 7.55 3.43 12.89
CA ARG A 32 8.10 4.05 14.10
C ARG A 32 8.34 3.07 15.25
N GLU A 33 7.39 2.15 15.45
CA GLU A 33 7.35 1.25 16.62
C GLU A 33 7.62 -0.22 16.24
N SER A 34 7.79 -0.51 14.96
CA SER A 34 8.03 -1.87 14.47
C SER A 34 9.53 -2.12 14.26
N GLU A 35 9.98 -3.37 14.49
CA GLU A 35 11.33 -3.84 14.10
C GLU A 35 11.53 -3.91 12.57
N ARG A 36 10.53 -3.46 11.80
CA ARG A 36 10.48 -3.53 10.34
C ARG A 36 10.94 -2.20 9.74
N ASN A 37 12.00 -2.25 8.95
CA ASN A 37 12.51 -1.07 8.25
C ASN A 37 11.51 -0.62 7.17
N PRO A 38 11.38 0.70 6.91
CA PRO A 38 10.52 1.22 5.86
C PRO A 38 11.15 1.06 4.48
N THR A 39 11.39 -0.20 4.07
CA THR A 39 11.83 -0.52 2.72
C THR A 39 10.64 -0.54 1.76
N ALA A 40 10.91 -0.44 0.45
CA ALA A 40 9.87 -0.52 -0.57
C ALA A 40 9.07 -1.84 -0.49
N GLU A 41 9.70 -2.95 -0.10
CA GLU A 41 9.03 -4.25 0.10
C GLU A 41 8.03 -4.22 1.25
N GLU A 42 8.42 -3.63 2.38
CA GLU A 42 7.56 -3.50 3.56
C GLU A 42 6.43 -2.49 3.34
N LEU A 43 6.69 -1.42 2.59
CA LEU A 43 5.66 -0.49 2.11
C LEU A 43 4.68 -1.20 1.17
N ALA A 44 5.14 -1.98 0.19
CA ALA A 44 4.28 -2.71 -0.73
C ALA A 44 3.37 -3.69 0.03
N ARG A 45 3.93 -4.42 0.99
CA ARG A 45 3.17 -5.28 1.89
C ARG A 45 2.13 -4.50 2.68
N PHE A 46 2.55 -3.43 3.37
CA PHE A 46 1.65 -2.62 4.20
C PHE A 46 0.48 -2.06 3.39
N LEU A 47 0.77 -1.45 2.23
CA LEU A 47 -0.24 -0.91 1.32
C LEU A 47 -1.20 -2.01 0.84
N CYS A 48 -0.69 -3.19 0.50
CA CYS A 48 -1.51 -4.32 0.09
C CYS A 48 -2.44 -4.80 1.22
N GLU A 49 -1.94 -4.90 2.45
CA GLU A 49 -2.76 -5.28 3.60
C GLU A 49 -3.84 -4.22 3.91
N GLN A 50 -3.53 -2.92 3.84
CA GLN A 50 -4.50 -1.85 4.07
C GLN A 50 -5.58 -1.80 2.98
N LEU A 51 -5.19 -1.93 1.71
CA LEU A 51 -6.12 -1.98 0.59
C LEU A 51 -6.96 -3.25 0.63
N GLY A 52 -6.35 -4.40 0.96
CA GLY A 52 -7.05 -5.68 1.09
C GLY A 52 -8.12 -5.62 2.17
N ARG A 53 -7.85 -5.04 3.34
CA ARG A 53 -8.86 -4.82 4.39
C ARG A 53 -10.08 -4.00 3.94
N ARG A 54 -9.94 -3.17 2.91
CA ARG A 54 -11.01 -2.30 2.38
C ARG A 54 -11.78 -2.93 1.22
N PHE A 55 -11.11 -3.72 0.39
CA PHE A 55 -11.66 -4.19 -0.88
C PHE A 55 -11.81 -5.71 -1.00
N ASP A 56 -11.11 -6.49 -0.17
CA ASP A 56 -11.23 -7.95 -0.20
C ASP A 56 -12.60 -8.35 0.35
N ASP A 57 -13.51 -8.72 -0.54
CA ASP A 57 -14.87 -9.18 -0.20
C ASP A 57 -15.27 -10.35 -1.10
N GLY A 58 -14.72 -11.55 -0.86
CA GLY A 58 -15.10 -12.85 -1.47
C GLY A 58 -15.17 -12.97 -3.02
N ARG A 59 -15.12 -11.85 -3.75
CA ARG A 59 -15.40 -11.59 -5.16
C ARG A 59 -14.28 -10.77 -5.77
N VAL A 60 -13.68 -9.88 -4.96
CA VAL A 60 -12.52 -9.06 -5.31
C VAL A 60 -11.45 -9.30 -4.27
N ARG A 61 -10.20 -9.30 -4.71
CA ARG A 61 -9.02 -9.31 -3.83
C ARG A 61 -7.94 -8.44 -4.45
N ILE A 62 -7.19 -7.71 -3.64
CA ILE A 62 -5.95 -7.07 -4.09
C ILE A 62 -4.93 -8.16 -4.43
N CYS A 63 -4.58 -8.30 -5.71
CA CYS A 63 -3.64 -9.33 -6.14
C CYS A 63 -2.18 -8.89 -6.07
N LYS A 64 -1.90 -7.58 -6.10
CA LYS A 64 -0.55 -7.06 -6.24
C LYS A 64 -0.46 -5.59 -5.87
N VAL A 65 0.62 -5.20 -5.20
CA VAL A 65 1.03 -3.81 -5.01
C VAL A 65 2.49 -3.64 -5.39
N GLU A 66 2.78 -2.59 -6.16
CA GLU A 66 4.14 -2.21 -6.57
C GLU A 66 4.47 -0.84 -6.01
N VAL A 67 5.63 -0.72 -5.35
CA VAL A 67 6.16 0.54 -4.81
C VAL A 67 7.46 0.86 -5.54
N PHE A 68 7.54 2.08 -6.08
CA PHE A 68 8.70 2.58 -6.78
C PHE A 68 9.38 3.63 -5.89
N GLU A 69 10.61 3.35 -5.49
CA GLU A 69 11.43 4.30 -4.72
C GLU A 69 12.15 5.28 -5.67
N THR A 70 12.57 4.78 -6.82
CA THR A 70 13.13 5.54 -7.95
C THR A 70 12.70 4.86 -9.26
N ASP A 71 12.92 5.50 -10.41
CA ASP A 71 12.55 4.93 -11.72
C ASP A 71 13.13 3.52 -11.99
N ASN A 72 14.27 3.18 -11.38
CA ASN A 72 14.92 1.88 -11.54
C ASN A 72 14.76 0.94 -10.32
N ASN A 73 14.27 1.43 -9.18
CA ASN A 73 14.13 0.63 -7.97
C ASN A 73 12.66 0.45 -7.61
N ARG A 74 12.17 -0.79 -7.73
CA ARG A 74 10.79 -1.16 -7.38
C ARG A 74 10.76 -2.39 -6.49
N ALA A 75 9.78 -2.43 -5.61
CA ALA A 75 9.40 -3.61 -4.87
C ALA A 75 7.96 -4.00 -5.18
N GLU A 76 7.69 -5.29 -5.12
CA GLU A 76 6.39 -5.86 -5.41
C GLU A 76 5.96 -6.78 -4.26
N TYR A 77 4.68 -6.73 -3.92
CA TYR A 77 4.07 -7.66 -2.97
C TYR A 77 2.80 -8.29 -3.54
N CYS A 78 2.72 -9.63 -3.44
CA CYS A 78 1.60 -10.46 -3.86
C CYS A 78 1.08 -11.27 -2.65
N PRO A 79 -0.17 -11.08 -2.20
CA PRO A 79 -0.74 -11.72 -1.01
C PRO A 79 -1.39 -13.10 -1.24
#